data_AF-A0A1B8QAE2-F1
#
_entry.id   AF-A0A1B8QAE2-F1
#
_cell.length_a   1.000
_cell.length_b   1.000
_cell.length_c   1.000
_cell.angle_alpha   90.00
_cell.angle_beta   90.00
_cell.angle_gamma   90.00
#
_symmetry.space_group_name_H-M   'P 1'
#
loop_
_entity.id
_entity.type
_entity.pdbx_description
1 polymer ?
#
loop_
_entity_poly.entity_id
_entity_poly.type
_entity_poly.pdbx_seq_one_letter_code
_entity_poly.pdbx_strand_id
1 'polypeptide(L)'
;MPNYLQVHGLTSQHKEFLQRYAQEKLGTPSRTKAILHLIETAMSNEKSATEKNSRILIDDETRKNALAKRKKQIEEHQQKLSIRENKINQARLENNHQRLAALHKDRITLKKKRLQLSLPVYDYEFLEKLAKESDSSIQHYLTVIIMEYLYNRKKLLGKEIEALRASNYELYKIGVNVNQIAKANNAGDMVELPINRLYNAIQTHINKVKIILNASTDIY
;
A
#
# COMPACT_ATOMS: atom_id res chain seq x y z
N MET A 1 12.60 41.91 16.69
CA MET A 1 13.96 41.34 16.74
C MET A 1 14.17 40.48 15.51
N PRO A 2 15.25 40.64 14.71
CA PRO A 2 15.47 39.77 13.56
C PRO A 2 15.76 38.35 14.06
N ASN A 3 15.01 37.37 13.56
CA ASN A 3 15.23 35.95 13.85
C ASN A 3 16.49 35.48 13.11
N TYR A 4 17.60 35.31 13.82
CA TYR A 4 18.81 34.70 13.27
C TYR A 4 18.88 33.23 13.68
N LEU A 5 18.99 32.33 12.70
CA LEU A 5 19.30 30.93 12.94
C LEU A 5 20.79 30.79 13.27
N GLN A 6 21.12 30.36 14.49
CA GLN A 6 22.50 30.03 14.87
C GLN A 6 22.78 28.55 14.58
N VAL A 7 23.74 28.29 13.70
CA VAL A 7 24.18 26.92 13.39
C VAL A 7 25.36 26.55 14.28
N HIS A 8 25.12 25.69 15.26
CA HIS A 8 26.14 25.18 16.17
C HIS A 8 26.79 23.88 15.63
N GLY A 9 28.02 23.58 16.07
CA GLY A 9 28.69 22.31 15.76
C GLY A 9 29.59 22.27 14.51
N LEU A 10 29.80 23.39 13.81
CA LEU A 10 30.73 23.43 12.67
C LEU A 10 32.20 23.42 13.13
N THR A 11 32.96 22.44 12.64
CA THR A 11 34.43 22.36 12.81
C THR A 11 35.14 23.50 12.06
N SER A 12 36.41 23.74 12.37
CA SER A 12 37.23 24.74 11.65
C SER A 12 37.33 24.44 10.16
N GLN A 13 37.48 23.16 9.80
CA GLN A 13 37.50 22.70 8.40
C GLN A 13 36.19 23.01 7.68
N HIS A 14 35.03 22.81 8.32
CA HIS A 14 33.73 23.15 7.72
C HIS A 14 33.60 24.66 7.48
N LYS A 15 34.08 25.48 8.42
CA LYS A 15 34.04 26.95 8.27
C LYS A 15 34.94 27.43 7.13
N GLU A 16 36.10 26.82 6.96
CA GLU A 16 37.04 27.12 5.87
C GLU A 16 36.48 26.69 4.51
N PHE A 17 35.92 25.48 4.44
CA PHE A 17 35.21 24.99 3.26
C PHE A 17 34.10 25.96 2.83
N LEU A 18 33.22 26.37 3.75
CA LEU A 18 32.12 27.28 3.44
C LEU A 18 32.61 28.64 2.92
N GLN A 19 33.70 29.15 3.48
CA GLN A 19 34.29 30.42 3.06
C GLN A 19 34.91 30.33 1.66
N ARG A 20 35.65 29.25 1.38
CA ARG A 20 36.21 28.98 0.04
C ARG A 20 35.11 28.79 -0.99
N TYR A 21 34.12 27.97 -0.68
CA TYR A 21 32.97 27.72 -1.55
C TYR A 21 32.23 29.02 -1.89
N ALA A 22 31.98 29.87 -0.88
CA ALA A 22 31.35 31.17 -1.09
C ALA A 22 32.18 32.06 -2.03
N GLN A 23 33.51 32.09 -1.85
CA GLN A 23 34.39 32.91 -2.66
C GLN A 23 34.42 32.43 -4.12
N GLU A 24 34.50 31.12 -4.34
CA GLU A 24 34.58 30.52 -5.67
C GLU A 24 33.23 30.57 -6.42
N LYS A 25 32.11 30.40 -5.73
CA LYS A 25 30.78 30.28 -6.38
C LYS A 25 29.94 31.55 -6.35
N LEU A 26 30.12 32.40 -5.34
CA LEU A 26 29.28 33.57 -5.10
C LEU A 26 30.10 34.88 -5.10
N GLY A 27 31.43 34.80 -5.27
CA GLY A 27 32.32 35.96 -5.25
C GLY A 27 32.42 36.66 -3.89
N THR A 28 32.05 36.00 -2.80
CA THR A 28 31.98 36.58 -1.45
C THR A 28 32.52 35.62 -0.40
N PRO A 29 33.23 36.06 0.64
CA PRO A 29 33.72 35.17 1.70
C PRO A 29 32.63 34.83 2.75
N SER A 30 31.37 35.26 2.54
CA SER A 30 30.31 35.09 3.52
C SER A 30 29.87 33.63 3.66
N ARG A 31 30.23 33.02 4.79
CA ARG A 31 29.82 31.65 5.16
C ARG A 31 28.29 31.52 5.22
N THR A 32 27.59 32.56 5.69
CA THR A 32 26.12 32.56 5.73
C THR A 32 25.53 32.50 4.33
N LYS A 33 26.07 33.26 3.36
CA LYS A 33 25.63 33.16 1.96
C LYS A 33 25.93 31.80 1.35
N ALA A 34 27.07 31.19 1.68
CA ALA A 34 27.34 29.80 1.27
C ALA A 34 26.31 28.82 1.84
N ILE A 35 25.98 28.91 3.13
CA ILE A 35 24.98 28.03 3.76
C ILE A 35 23.62 28.21 3.07
N LEU A 36 23.16 29.45 2.88
CA LEU A 36 21.89 29.73 2.21
C LEU A 36 21.88 29.19 0.78
N HIS A 37 22.94 29.42 0.01
CA HIS A 37 23.05 28.91 -1.36
C HIS A 37 23.11 27.39 -1.42
N LEU A 38 23.80 26.73 -0.48
CA LEU A 38 23.83 25.28 -0.37
C LEU A 38 22.45 24.72 0.00
N ILE A 39 21.72 25.38 0.90
CA ILE A 39 20.34 25.03 1.25
C ILE A 39 19.44 25.22 0.03
N GLU A 40 19.52 26.33 -0.68
CA GLU A 40 18.75 26.57 -1.91
C GLU A 40 19.09 25.57 -3.01
N THR A 41 20.36 25.21 -3.17
CA THR A 41 20.80 24.17 -4.11
C THR A 41 20.27 22.81 -3.70
N ALA A 42 20.34 22.46 -2.42
CA ALA A 42 19.77 21.22 -1.90
C ALA A 42 18.24 21.17 -2.07
N MET A 43 17.54 22.25 -1.73
CA MET A 43 16.08 22.37 -1.93
C MET A 43 15.69 22.37 -3.41
N SER A 44 16.49 22.97 -4.29
CA SER A 44 16.26 22.96 -5.74
C SER A 44 16.56 21.60 -6.35
N ASN A 45 17.56 20.88 -5.81
CA ASN A 45 17.85 19.50 -6.16
C ASN A 45 16.77 18.56 -5.62
N GLU A 46 16.21 18.82 -4.45
CA GLU A 46 15.04 18.09 -3.91
C GLU A 46 13.79 18.35 -4.75
N LYS A 47 13.49 19.61 -5.12
CA LYS A 47 12.39 19.95 -6.06
C LYS A 47 12.61 19.31 -7.43
N SER A 48 13.83 19.38 -7.95
CA SER A 48 14.23 18.67 -9.17
C SER A 48 14.19 17.15 -8.99
N ALA A 49 14.36 16.61 -7.78
CA ALA A 49 14.20 15.20 -7.44
C ALA A 49 12.73 14.83 -7.11
N THR A 50 11.85 15.81 -6.88
CA THR A 50 10.41 15.58 -6.74
C THR A 50 9.76 15.54 -8.12
N GLU A 51 10.24 16.35 -9.07
CA GLU A 51 9.87 16.29 -10.50
C GLU A 51 10.64 15.21 -11.28
N LYS A 52 11.93 15.00 -10.97
CA LYS A 52 12.73 13.82 -11.33
C LYS A 52 12.81 12.88 -10.14
N ASN A 53 11.66 12.42 -9.64
CA ASN A 53 11.62 11.28 -8.73
C ASN A 53 11.90 10.00 -9.56
N SER A 54 13.09 9.97 -10.17
CA SER A 54 13.72 8.77 -10.67
C SER A 54 14.08 7.92 -9.48
N ARG A 55 13.09 7.13 -9.04
CA ARG A 55 13.24 5.75 -8.58
C ARG A 55 14.66 5.25 -8.77
N ILE A 56 15.37 4.99 -7.67
CA ILE A 56 16.69 4.36 -7.71
C ILE A 56 16.55 2.97 -8.37
N LEU A 57 17.01 2.90 -9.62
CA LEU A 57 17.82 1.86 -10.29
C LEU A 57 17.61 0.39 -9.86
N ILE A 58 16.40 -0.12 -9.99
CA ILE A 58 16.25 -1.39 -10.72
C ILE A 58 16.14 -0.95 -12.16
N ASP A 59 17.04 -1.41 -13.02
CA ASP A 59 16.94 -1.15 -14.46
C ASP A 59 15.48 -1.34 -14.89
N ASP A 60 14.94 -0.35 -15.60
CA ASP A 60 13.51 -0.23 -15.85
C ASP A 60 12.99 -1.45 -16.61
N GLU A 61 13.87 -2.09 -17.39
CA GLU A 61 13.63 -3.37 -18.04
C GLU A 61 13.58 -4.54 -17.04
N THR A 62 14.54 -4.64 -16.12
CA THR A 62 14.52 -5.61 -15.01
C THR A 62 13.22 -5.53 -14.19
N ARG A 63 12.74 -4.32 -13.89
CA ARG A 63 11.46 -4.11 -13.18
C ARG A 63 10.26 -4.52 -14.04
N LYS A 64 10.24 -4.15 -15.32
CA LYS A 64 9.19 -4.57 -16.28
C LYS A 64 9.13 -6.10 -16.39
N ASN A 65 10.27 -6.76 -16.49
CA ASN A 65 10.39 -8.21 -16.54
C ASN A 65 9.87 -8.88 -15.26
N ALA A 66 10.20 -8.33 -14.09
CA ALA A 66 9.68 -8.80 -12.81
C ALA A 66 8.15 -8.65 -12.70
N LEU A 67 7.60 -7.53 -13.18
CA LEU A 67 6.15 -7.28 -13.22
C LEU A 67 5.44 -8.24 -14.19
N ALA A 68 5.99 -8.48 -15.38
CA ALA A 68 5.45 -9.41 -16.35
C ALA A 68 5.43 -10.85 -15.80
N LYS A 69 6.54 -11.29 -15.19
CA LYS A 69 6.64 -12.60 -14.55
C LYS A 69 5.62 -12.76 -13.42
N ARG A 70 5.47 -11.73 -12.57
CA ARG A 70 4.47 -11.72 -11.50
C ARG A 70 3.05 -11.83 -12.06
N LYS A 71 2.72 -11.07 -13.11
CA LYS A 71 1.40 -11.11 -13.76
C LYS A 71 1.09 -12.51 -14.30
N LYS A 72 2.02 -13.11 -15.03
CA LYS A 72 1.89 -14.49 -15.54
C LYS A 72 1.64 -15.50 -14.42
N GLN A 73 2.39 -15.42 -13.31
CA GLN A 73 2.19 -16.33 -12.17
C GLN A 73 0.83 -16.15 -11.48
N ILE A 74 0.31 -14.92 -11.42
CA ILE A 74 -1.04 -14.64 -10.90
C ILE A 74 -2.09 -15.26 -11.82
N GLU A 75 -1.97 -15.08 -13.13
CA GLU A 75 -2.89 -15.65 -14.13
C GLU A 75 -2.90 -17.18 -14.07
N GLU A 76 -1.72 -17.82 -14.06
CA GLU A 76 -1.59 -19.27 -13.92
C GLU A 76 -2.24 -19.78 -12.62
N HIS A 77 -2.11 -19.03 -11.52
CA HIS A 77 -2.73 -19.39 -10.25
C HIS A 77 -4.26 -19.23 -10.29
N GLN A 78 -4.77 -18.14 -10.89
CA GLN A 78 -6.20 -17.91 -11.07
C GLN A 78 -6.85 -18.99 -11.95
N GLN A 79 -6.18 -19.40 -13.03
CA GLN A 79 -6.63 -20.52 -13.88
C GLN A 79 -6.75 -21.82 -13.08
N LYS A 80 -5.75 -22.14 -12.24
CA LYS A 80 -5.81 -23.34 -11.39
C LYS A 80 -6.97 -23.29 -10.39
N LEU A 81 -7.25 -22.11 -9.81
CA LEU A 81 -8.39 -21.91 -8.92
C LEU A 81 -9.72 -22.13 -9.67
N SER A 82 -9.87 -21.54 -10.85
CA SER A 82 -11.06 -21.69 -11.71
C SER A 82 -11.30 -23.15 -12.10
N ILE A 83 -10.25 -23.87 -12.53
CA ILE A 83 -10.35 -25.30 -12.85
C ILE A 83 -10.81 -26.11 -11.63
N ARG A 84 -10.27 -25.82 -10.44
CA ARG A 84 -10.67 -26.51 -9.21
C ARG A 84 -12.12 -26.21 -8.84
N GLU A 85 -12.56 -24.97 -8.98
CA GLU A 85 -13.96 -24.58 -8.75
C GLU A 85 -14.91 -25.34 -9.69
N ASN A 86 -14.57 -25.44 -10.97
CA ASN A 86 -15.33 -26.23 -11.94
C ASN A 86 -15.40 -27.71 -11.53
N LYS A 87 -14.29 -28.30 -11.08
CA LYS A 87 -14.25 -29.68 -10.57
C LYS A 87 -15.12 -29.87 -9.32
N ILE A 88 -15.14 -28.88 -8.42
CA ILE A 88 -16.00 -28.90 -7.23
C ILE A 88 -17.47 -28.84 -7.64
N ASN A 89 -17.84 -27.93 -8.54
CA ASN A 89 -19.21 -27.78 -9.02
C ASN A 89 -19.69 -29.05 -9.75
N GLN A 90 -18.84 -29.64 -10.59
CA GLN A 90 -19.13 -30.91 -11.23
C GLN A 90 -19.33 -32.04 -10.21
N ALA A 91 -18.46 -32.16 -9.19
CA ALA A 91 -18.62 -33.17 -8.15
C ALA A 91 -19.88 -32.97 -7.28
N ARG A 92 -20.36 -31.72 -7.13
CA ARG A 92 -21.66 -31.41 -6.52
C ARG A 92 -22.82 -31.90 -7.37
N LEU A 93 -22.79 -31.65 -8.68
CA LEU A 93 -23.82 -32.12 -9.62
C LEU A 93 -23.87 -33.64 -9.69
N GLU A 94 -22.72 -34.30 -9.62
CA GLU A 94 -22.58 -35.76 -9.59
C GLU A 94 -22.95 -36.37 -8.22
N ASN A 95 -23.29 -35.56 -7.20
CA ASN A 95 -23.47 -35.98 -5.80
C ASN A 95 -22.31 -36.85 -5.26
N ASN A 96 -21.09 -36.65 -5.77
CA ASN A 96 -19.95 -37.47 -5.42
C ASN A 96 -19.23 -36.91 -4.19
N HIS A 97 -19.71 -37.31 -3.01
CA HIS A 97 -19.21 -36.84 -1.71
C HIS A 97 -17.72 -37.17 -1.47
N GLN A 98 -17.23 -38.31 -1.97
CA GLN A 98 -15.83 -38.70 -1.82
C GLN A 98 -14.90 -37.78 -2.65
N ARG A 99 -15.29 -37.50 -3.90
CA ARG A 99 -14.55 -36.59 -4.79
C ARG A 99 -14.54 -35.16 -4.26
N LEU A 100 -15.64 -34.70 -3.67
CA LEU A 100 -15.72 -33.40 -2.99
C LEU A 100 -14.73 -33.29 -1.83
N ALA A 101 -14.70 -34.29 -0.94
CA ALA A 101 -13.79 -34.29 0.20
C ALA A 101 -12.31 -34.23 -0.24
N ALA A 102 -11.94 -34.98 -1.28
CA ALA A 102 -10.60 -34.95 -1.85
C ALA A 102 -10.22 -33.56 -2.41
N LEU A 103 -11.12 -32.93 -3.17
CA LEU A 103 -10.91 -31.59 -3.74
C LEU A 103 -10.82 -30.49 -2.67
N HIS A 104 -11.53 -30.64 -1.55
CA HIS A 104 -11.42 -29.71 -0.42
C HIS A 104 -10.09 -29.84 0.33
N LYS A 105 -9.54 -31.06 0.41
CA LYS A 105 -8.24 -31.34 1.03
C LYS A 105 -7.08 -30.82 0.18
N ASP A 106 -7.18 -30.92 -1.14
CA ASP A 106 -6.16 -30.41 -2.06
C ASP A 106 -6.26 -28.88 -2.18
N ARG A 107 -5.44 -28.17 -1.38
CA ARG A 107 -5.38 -26.71 -1.37
C ARG A 107 -4.33 -26.23 -2.35
N ILE A 108 -4.77 -25.44 -3.32
CA ILE A 108 -3.87 -24.72 -4.24
C ILE A 108 -3.19 -23.62 -3.44
N THR A 109 -1.93 -23.85 -3.08
CA THR A 109 -1.11 -22.90 -2.32
C THR A 109 -0.03 -22.28 -3.21
N LEU A 110 0.32 -21.04 -2.92
CA LEU A 110 1.47 -20.38 -3.55
C LEU A 110 2.76 -20.87 -2.89
N LYS A 111 3.75 -21.23 -3.70
CA LYS A 111 5.10 -21.52 -3.22
C LYS A 111 5.72 -20.22 -2.70
N LYS A 112 6.21 -20.23 -1.46
CA LYS A 112 6.84 -19.07 -0.81
C LYS A 112 8.28 -19.41 -0.42
N LYS A 113 9.15 -18.40 -0.42
CA LYS A 113 10.50 -18.50 0.16
C LYS A 113 10.57 -17.64 1.41
N ARG A 114 11.29 -18.10 2.44
CA ARG A 114 11.52 -17.37 3.68
C ARG A 114 12.75 -16.47 3.53
N LEU A 115 12.63 -15.23 3.99
CA LEU A 115 13.72 -14.28 4.13
C LEU A 115 13.99 -14.08 5.63
N GLN A 116 15.26 -14.10 6.04
CA GLN A 116 15.70 -13.78 7.40
C GLN A 116 16.59 -12.54 7.35
N LEU A 117 16.42 -11.63 8.30
CA LEU A 117 17.10 -10.34 8.37
C LEU A 117 17.45 -10.05 9.83
N SER A 118 18.61 -9.42 10.04
CA SER A 118 19.07 -8.93 11.35
C SER A 118 19.18 -7.41 11.29
N LEU A 119 18.69 -6.72 12.32
CA LEU A 119 18.71 -5.26 12.43
C LEU A 119 19.35 -4.84 13.75
N PRO A 120 20.01 -3.66 13.80
CA PRO A 120 20.33 -3.03 15.07
C PRO A 120 19.08 -2.84 15.93
N VAL A 121 19.23 -2.93 17.25
CA VAL A 121 18.10 -2.88 18.19
C VAL A 121 17.27 -1.61 18.02
N TYR A 122 17.94 -0.45 17.87
CA TYR A 122 17.26 0.84 17.69
C TYR A 122 16.40 0.89 16.41
N ASP A 123 16.87 0.28 15.31
CA ASP A 123 16.11 0.20 14.06
C ASP A 123 14.94 -0.76 14.17
N TYR A 124 15.13 -1.88 14.88
CA TYR A 124 14.06 -2.85 15.13
C TYR A 124 12.95 -2.24 15.98
N GLU A 125 13.30 -1.54 17.07
CA GLU A 125 12.34 -0.88 17.95
C GLU A 125 11.56 0.22 17.21
N PHE A 126 12.25 1.00 16.38
CA PHE A 126 11.60 2.00 15.55
C PHE A 126 10.64 1.37 14.53
N LEU A 127 11.07 0.29 13.85
CA LEU A 127 10.21 -0.46 12.93
C LEU A 127 9.00 -1.07 13.63
N GLU A 128 9.16 -1.57 14.86
CA GLU A 128 8.06 -2.09 15.66
C GLU A 128 7.05 -0.99 15.99
N LYS A 129 7.52 0.20 16.36
CA LYS A 129 6.65 1.34 16.63
C LYS A 129 5.81 1.71 15.41
N LEU A 130 6.43 1.82 14.23
CA LEU A 130 5.73 2.11 12.98
C LEU A 130 4.69 1.04 12.61
N ALA A 131 5.02 -0.24 12.85
CA ALA A 131 4.09 -1.34 12.62
C ALA A 131 2.88 -1.25 13.56
N LYS A 132 3.10 -1.00 14.87
CA LYS A 132 2.02 -0.81 15.86
C LYS A 132 1.13 0.39 15.51
N GLU A 133 1.73 1.52 15.12
CA GLU A 133 0.98 2.71 14.72
C GLU A 133 0.11 2.49 13.47
N SER A 134 0.45 1.52 12.63
CA SER A 134 -0.32 1.13 11.45
C SER A 134 -1.21 -0.11 11.67
N ASP A 135 -1.36 -0.55 12.92
CA ASP A 135 -2.10 -1.75 13.33
C ASP A 135 -1.67 -3.01 12.55
N SER A 136 -0.37 -3.10 12.26
CA SER A 136 0.25 -4.13 11.43
C SER A 136 1.27 -4.93 12.24
N SER A 137 1.47 -6.20 11.88
CA SER A 137 2.67 -6.91 12.35
C SER A 137 3.92 -6.35 11.67
N ILE A 138 5.07 -6.41 12.34
CA ILE A 138 6.38 -6.01 11.75
C ILE A 138 6.59 -6.68 10.39
N GLN A 139 6.25 -7.98 10.30
CA GLN A 139 6.39 -8.73 9.06
C GLN A 139 5.51 -8.18 7.94
N HIS A 140 4.25 -7.85 8.23
CA HIS A 140 3.34 -7.28 7.24
C HIS A 140 3.81 -5.90 6.79
N TYR A 141 4.14 -5.04 7.75
CA TYR A 141 4.64 -3.68 7.51
C TYR A 141 5.88 -3.70 6.61
N LEU A 142 6.89 -4.51 6.96
CA LEU A 142 8.10 -4.68 6.15
C LEU A 142 7.80 -5.24 4.75
N THR A 143 6.86 -6.18 4.65
CA THR A 143 6.43 -6.73 3.36
C THR A 143 5.77 -5.65 2.50
N VAL A 144 4.96 -4.76 3.08
CA VAL A 144 4.34 -3.63 2.35
C VAL A 144 5.41 -2.71 1.80
N ILE A 145 6.37 -2.27 2.62
CA ILE A 145 7.49 -1.40 2.20
C ILE A 145 8.29 -2.05 1.06
N ILE A 146 8.69 -3.32 1.22
CA ILE A 146 9.45 -4.04 0.18
C ILE A 146 8.64 -4.12 -1.12
N MET A 147 7.34 -4.39 -1.04
CA MET A 147 6.49 -4.54 -2.23
C MET A 147 6.24 -3.20 -2.92
N GLU A 148 6.10 -2.13 -2.15
CA GLU A 148 5.99 -0.77 -2.66
C GLU A 148 7.27 -0.36 -3.38
N TYR A 149 8.43 -0.59 -2.76
CA TYR A 149 9.72 -0.35 -3.38
C TYR A 149 9.92 -1.16 -4.67
N LEU A 150 9.62 -2.46 -4.65
CA LEU A 150 9.87 -3.36 -5.79
C LEU A 150 8.92 -3.10 -6.96
N TYR A 151 7.65 -2.79 -6.68
CA TYR A 151 6.59 -2.79 -7.71
C TYR A 151 5.91 -1.44 -7.90
N ASN A 152 6.31 -0.40 -7.15
CA ASN A 152 5.65 0.90 -7.11
C ASN A 152 4.13 0.77 -6.93
N ARG A 153 3.73 -0.21 -6.10
CA ARG A 153 2.34 -0.49 -5.75
C ARG A 153 2.23 -0.51 -4.25
N LYS A 154 1.60 0.52 -3.72
CA LYS A 154 1.25 0.58 -2.32
C LYS A 154 0.23 -0.51 -1.97
N LYS A 155 0.41 -1.11 -0.80
CA LYS A 155 -0.47 -2.13 -0.25
C LYS A 155 -1.06 -1.60 1.04
N LEU A 156 -2.29 -2.05 1.33
CA LEU A 156 -2.98 -1.65 2.55
C LEU A 156 -2.25 -2.15 3.80
N LEU A 157 -2.12 -1.25 4.77
CA LEU A 157 -1.70 -1.52 6.14
C LEU A 157 -2.89 -2.02 6.96
N GLY A 158 -2.63 -2.53 8.16
CA GLY A 158 -3.64 -3.16 9.03
C GLY A 158 -4.86 -2.29 9.28
N LYS A 159 -4.68 -1.02 9.65
CA LYS A 159 -5.80 -0.06 9.83
C LYS A 159 -6.68 0.06 8.59
N GLU A 160 -6.06 0.13 7.42
CA GLU A 160 -6.79 0.27 6.15
C GLU A 160 -7.50 -1.05 5.77
N ILE A 161 -6.89 -2.19 6.09
CA ILE A 161 -7.51 -3.51 5.92
C ILE A 161 -8.74 -3.66 6.81
N GLU A 162 -8.66 -3.26 8.09
CA GLU A 162 -9.80 -3.33 9.00
C GLU A 162 -10.92 -2.35 8.59
N ALA A 163 -10.56 -1.14 8.17
CA ALA A 163 -11.53 -0.21 7.59
C ALA A 163 -12.24 -0.81 6.37
N LEU A 164 -11.51 -1.48 5.49
CA LEU A 164 -12.07 -2.16 4.32
C LEU A 164 -12.97 -3.34 4.72
N ARG A 165 -12.56 -4.14 5.73
CA ARG A 165 -13.35 -5.26 6.25
C ARG A 165 -14.67 -4.78 6.85
N ALA A 166 -14.63 -3.74 7.68
CA ALA A 166 -15.83 -3.12 8.24
C ALA A 166 -16.76 -2.64 7.13
N SER A 167 -16.20 -1.99 6.10
CA SER A 167 -16.96 -1.55 4.93
C SER A 167 -17.64 -2.72 4.19
N ASN A 168 -16.92 -3.82 3.94
CA ASN A 168 -17.46 -5.00 3.27
C ASN A 168 -18.57 -5.69 4.07
N TYR A 169 -18.46 -5.68 5.40
CA TYR A 169 -19.50 -6.20 6.28
C TYR A 169 -20.81 -5.41 6.16
N GLU A 170 -20.74 -4.08 6.01
CA GLU A 170 -21.92 -3.26 5.74
C GLU A 170 -22.58 -3.62 4.41
N LEU A 171 -21.80 -3.86 3.34
CA LEU A 171 -22.36 -4.35 2.07
C LEU A 171 -23.07 -5.68 2.20
N TYR A 172 -22.50 -6.61 2.96
CA TYR A 172 -23.13 -7.91 3.17
C TYR A 172 -24.51 -7.76 3.82
N LYS A 173 -24.62 -6.91 4.86
CA LYS A 173 -25.91 -6.61 5.52
C LYS A 173 -26.91 -5.99 4.55
N ILE A 174 -26.47 -5.05 3.71
CA ILE A 174 -27.29 -4.47 2.64
C ILE A 174 -27.81 -5.58 1.72
N GLY A 175 -26.94 -6.48 1.26
CA GLY A 175 -27.32 -7.60 0.40
C GLY A 175 -28.32 -8.57 1.04
N VAL A 176 -28.17 -8.89 2.33
CA VAL A 176 -29.12 -9.72 3.08
C VAL A 176 -30.50 -9.05 3.12
N ASN A 177 -30.55 -7.76 3.45
CA ASN A 177 -31.81 -7.01 3.51
C ASN A 177 -32.51 -6.96 2.15
N VAL A 178 -31.77 -6.72 1.06
CA VAL A 178 -32.31 -6.75 -0.31
C VAL A 178 -32.90 -8.11 -0.64
N ASN A 179 -32.20 -9.19 -0.29
CA ASN A 179 -32.65 -10.56 -0.55
C ASN A 179 -33.92 -10.92 0.25
N GLN A 180 -34.03 -10.44 1.49
CA GLN A 180 -35.23 -10.63 2.31
C GLN A 180 -36.44 -9.91 1.72
N ILE A 181 -36.26 -8.67 1.27
CA ILE A 181 -37.31 -7.91 0.59
C ILE A 181 -37.73 -8.59 -0.71
N ALA A 182 -36.77 -9.07 -1.51
CA ALA A 182 -37.08 -9.80 -2.75
C ALA A 182 -37.91 -11.06 -2.47
N LYS A 183 -37.58 -11.80 -1.40
CA LYS A 183 -38.37 -12.97 -0.96
C LYS A 183 -39.77 -12.59 -0.48
N ALA A 184 -39.91 -11.52 0.29
CA ALA A 184 -41.21 -11.03 0.78
C ALA A 184 -42.12 -10.60 -0.39
N ASN A 185 -41.59 -9.80 -1.32
CA ASN A 185 -42.31 -9.41 -2.52
C ASN A 185 -42.68 -10.62 -3.40
N ASN A 186 -41.78 -11.59 -3.56
CA ASN A 186 -42.08 -12.83 -4.28
C ASN A 186 -43.12 -13.71 -3.57
N ALA A 187 -43.25 -13.58 -2.25
CA ALA A 187 -44.26 -14.27 -1.45
C ALA A 187 -45.63 -13.56 -1.43
N GLY A 188 -45.74 -12.38 -2.06
CA GLY A 188 -46.98 -11.60 -2.13
C GLY A 188 -47.17 -10.61 -0.98
N ASP A 189 -46.24 -10.53 -0.03
CA ASP A 189 -46.22 -9.47 0.97
C ASP A 189 -45.78 -8.17 0.29
N MET A 190 -46.70 -7.21 0.12
CA MET A 190 -46.38 -5.88 -0.43
C MET A 190 -45.51 -5.10 0.57
N VAL A 191 -44.20 -5.35 0.55
CA VAL A 191 -43.23 -4.61 1.34
C VAL A 191 -42.69 -3.45 0.49
N GLU A 192 -43.02 -2.23 0.89
CA GLU A 192 -42.55 -1.03 0.22
C GLU A 192 -41.02 -0.92 0.35
N LEU A 193 -40.32 -0.90 -0.79
CA LEU A 193 -38.87 -0.78 -0.85
C LEU A 193 -38.45 0.67 -0.61
N PRO A 194 -37.70 0.99 0.46
CA PRO A 194 -37.10 2.31 0.58
C PRO A 194 -35.86 2.38 -0.32
N ILE A 195 -36.07 2.38 -1.64
CA ILE A 195 -35.03 2.38 -2.69
C ILE A 195 -34.00 3.49 -2.43
N ASN A 196 -34.45 4.65 -1.97
CA ASN A 196 -33.58 5.78 -1.63
C ASN A 196 -32.65 5.49 -0.44
N ARG A 197 -33.10 4.73 0.57
CA ARG A 197 -32.23 4.32 1.69
C ARG A 197 -31.17 3.32 1.22
N LEU A 198 -31.54 2.40 0.33
CA LEU A 198 -30.62 1.43 -0.25
C LEU A 198 -29.55 2.13 -1.11
N TYR A 199 -29.98 3.04 -1.98
CA TYR A 199 -29.10 3.86 -2.80
C TYR A 199 -28.11 4.66 -1.94
N ASN A 200 -28.59 5.33 -0.89
CA ASN A 200 -27.73 6.11 0.01
C ASN A 200 -26.72 5.23 0.76
N ALA A 201 -27.11 4.02 1.17
CA ALA A 201 -26.21 3.08 1.82
C ALA A 201 -25.10 2.58 0.88
N ILE A 202 -25.46 2.29 -0.39
CA ILE A 202 -24.50 1.92 -1.44
C ILE A 202 -23.55 3.09 -1.75
N GLN A 203 -24.06 4.31 -1.91
CA GLN A 203 -23.22 5.49 -2.18
C GLN A 203 -22.26 5.80 -1.02
N THR A 204 -22.74 5.67 0.22
CA THR A 204 -21.89 5.81 1.41
C THR A 204 -20.77 4.77 1.41
N HIS A 205 -21.08 3.53 1.04
CA HIS A 205 -20.07 2.47 0.93
C HIS A 205 -19.05 2.74 -0.18
N ILE A 206 -19.50 3.12 -1.38
CA ILE A 206 -18.62 3.49 -2.51
C ILE A 206 -17.65 4.59 -2.10
N ASN A 207 -18.14 5.61 -1.40
CA ASN A 207 -17.31 6.72 -0.92
C ASN A 207 -16.30 6.28 0.13
N LYS A 208 -16.68 5.42 1.09
CA LYS A 208 -15.74 4.85 2.07
C LYS A 208 -14.64 4.03 1.40
N VAL A 209 -14.99 3.17 0.44
CA VAL A 209 -14.01 2.39 -0.32
C VAL A 209 -13.11 3.30 -1.14
N LYS A 210 -13.66 4.33 -1.79
CA LYS A 210 -12.88 5.32 -2.54
C LYS A 210 -11.87 6.05 -1.65
N ILE A 211 -12.26 6.45 -0.43
CA ILE A 211 -11.37 7.09 0.53
C ILE A 211 -10.25 6.14 0.96
N ILE A 212 -10.55 4.88 1.27
CA ILE A 212 -9.53 3.88 1.65
C ILE A 212 -8.56 3.63 0.49
N LEU A 213 -9.08 3.48 -0.74
CA LEU A 213 -8.26 3.28 -1.93
C LEU A 213 -7.40 4.52 -2.23
N ASN A 214 -7.95 5.73 -2.10
CA ASN A 214 -7.21 6.97 -2.35
C ASN A 214 -6.17 7.27 -1.26
N ALA A 215 -6.48 7.04 0.02
CA ALA A 215 -5.50 7.13 1.11
C ALA A 215 -4.35 6.13 0.90
N SER A 216 -4.65 4.97 0.30
CA SER A 216 -3.62 4.02 -0.10
C SER A 216 -2.83 4.42 -1.35
N THR A 217 -3.26 5.43 -2.13
CA THR A 217 -2.50 5.95 -3.29
C THR A 217 -1.81 7.29 -3.03
N ASP A 218 -2.28 8.10 -2.09
CA ASP A 218 -1.86 9.51 -1.89
C ASP A 218 -1.04 9.77 -0.62
N ILE A 219 -0.27 8.79 -0.11
CA ILE A 219 0.71 9.11 0.94
C ILE A 219 2.02 9.47 0.25
N TYR A 220 2.17 10.76 -0.04
CA TYR A 220 3.45 11.47 -0.09
C TYR A 220 3.49 12.43 1.10
#